data_AF-A0A1H7PZV6-F1
#
_entry.id   AF-A0A1H7PZV6-F1
#
_cell.length_a   1.000
_cell.length_b   1.000
_cell.length_c   1.000
_cell.angle_alpha   90.00
_cell.angle_beta   90.00
_cell.angle_gamma   90.00
#
_symmetry.space_group_name_H-M   'P 1'
#
loop_
_entity.id
_entity.type
_entity.pdbx_description
1 polymer ?
#
loop_
_entity_poly.entity_id
_entity_poly.type
_entity_poly.pdbx_seq_one_letter_code
_entity_poly.pdbx_strand_id
1 'polypeptide(L)'
;MTNEDKFIAKSKDFRLHFKLTEDDVDTLLAGKKLKYKGLELGTRTVTLELAEAYPLIYGIEYCDFKKDETTFPEFSELPQSTQDYINDRPEGAGDTVGLKGSKNMASYVVRAIKDYPVGYEFLNVEVLKELPSPLNQASSISWKNGLLKGLVKSMNKYKTYEDENGEPKRGIIYKVLNPVTAELLEKAMKNIEKERLEEKKTGGDPVD
;
A
#
# COMPACT_ATOMS: atom_id res chain seq x y z
N MET A 1 9.28 -23.32 -9.47
CA MET A 1 9.12 -21.89 -9.78
C MET A 1 9.67 -21.67 -11.17
N THR A 2 8.85 -21.18 -12.09
CA THR A 2 9.26 -20.94 -13.49
C THR A 2 10.13 -19.69 -13.60
N ASN A 3 10.83 -19.49 -14.72
CA ASN A 3 11.58 -18.25 -14.96
C ASN A 3 10.65 -17.02 -14.98
N GLU A 4 9.42 -17.19 -15.45
CA GLU A 4 8.38 -16.16 -15.42
C GLU A 4 7.99 -15.82 -13.98
N ASP A 5 7.73 -16.81 -13.13
CA ASP A 5 7.40 -16.59 -11.72
C ASP A 5 8.53 -15.84 -10.98
N LYS A 6 9.78 -16.19 -11.24
CA LYS A 6 10.96 -15.52 -10.67
C LYS A 6 11.03 -14.06 -11.11
N PHE A 7 10.80 -13.79 -12.39
CA PHE A 7 10.80 -12.44 -12.92
C PHE A 7 9.68 -11.59 -12.30
N ILE A 8 8.46 -12.13 -12.21
CA ILE A 8 7.32 -11.43 -11.62
C ILE A 8 7.58 -11.13 -10.14
N ALA A 9 8.08 -12.10 -9.37
CA ALA A 9 8.40 -11.93 -7.96
C ALA A 9 9.47 -10.84 -7.76
N LYS A 10 10.57 -10.89 -8.53
CA LYS A 10 11.63 -9.89 -8.46
C LYS A 10 11.15 -8.50 -8.88
N SER A 11 10.35 -8.42 -9.95
CA SER A 11 9.75 -7.16 -10.39
C SER A 11 8.85 -6.55 -9.32
N LYS A 12 8.05 -7.39 -8.64
CA LYS A 12 7.26 -6.94 -7.50
C LYS A 12 8.18 -6.33 -6.44
N ASP A 13 9.21 -7.04 -6.00
CA ASP A 13 10.11 -6.56 -4.95
C ASP A 13 10.77 -5.21 -5.31
N PHE A 14 11.22 -5.04 -6.56
CA PHE A 14 11.78 -3.79 -7.06
C PHE A 14 10.78 -2.63 -7.01
N ARG A 15 9.57 -2.79 -7.56
CA ARG A 15 8.60 -1.68 -7.54
C ARG A 15 8.17 -1.34 -6.13
N LEU A 16 8.07 -2.33 -5.23
CA LEU A 16 7.72 -2.10 -3.83
C LEU A 16 8.82 -1.33 -3.09
N HIS A 17 10.09 -1.64 -3.36
CA HIS A 17 11.23 -0.93 -2.78
C HIS A 17 11.16 0.59 -3.05
N PHE A 18 10.83 0.99 -4.28
CA PHE A 18 10.67 2.40 -4.66
C PHE A 18 9.24 2.94 -4.46
N LYS A 19 8.37 2.18 -3.78
CA LYS A 19 6.97 2.53 -3.53
C LYS A 19 6.18 2.87 -4.81
N LEU A 20 6.35 2.12 -5.90
CA LEU A 20 5.64 2.26 -7.18
C LEU A 20 4.47 1.25 -7.36
N THR A 21 3.26 1.75 -7.59
CA THR A 21 2.07 0.94 -7.92
C THR A 21 2.26 0.26 -9.27
N GLU A 22 1.42 -0.74 -9.59
CA GLU A 22 1.37 -1.26 -10.95
C GLU A 22 0.99 -0.16 -11.97
N ASP A 23 0.15 0.80 -11.58
CA ASP A 23 -0.23 1.95 -12.43
C ASP A 23 0.93 2.94 -12.62
N ASP A 24 1.78 3.11 -11.61
CA ASP A 24 3.01 3.92 -11.71
C ASP A 24 3.99 3.28 -12.69
N VAL A 25 4.18 1.96 -12.59
CA VAL A 25 5.01 1.20 -13.54
C VAL A 25 4.45 1.31 -14.96
N ASP A 26 3.13 1.19 -15.15
CA ASP A 26 2.48 1.40 -16.45
C ASP A 26 2.74 2.81 -17.00
N THR A 27 2.75 3.83 -16.13
CA THR A 27 3.04 5.21 -16.51
C THR A 27 4.50 5.39 -16.94
N LEU A 28 5.44 4.82 -16.20
CA LEU A 28 6.87 4.81 -16.55
C LEU A 28 7.15 4.04 -17.85
N LEU A 29 6.30 3.06 -18.20
CA LEU A 29 6.37 2.29 -19.44
C LEU A 29 5.55 2.89 -20.60
N ALA A 30 4.81 3.98 -20.38
CA ALA A 30 3.86 4.50 -21.35
C ALA A 30 4.50 4.85 -22.72
N GLY A 31 5.72 5.38 -22.71
CA GLY A 31 6.49 5.69 -23.92
C GLY A 31 6.80 4.47 -24.80
N LYS A 32 6.80 3.27 -24.20
CA LYS A 32 7.02 1.98 -24.91
C LYS A 32 5.70 1.26 -25.24
N LYS A 33 4.55 1.82 -24.88
CA LYS A 33 3.20 1.23 -25.06
C LYS A 33 3.05 -0.16 -24.41
N LEU A 34 3.79 -0.40 -23.33
CA LEU A 34 3.74 -1.65 -22.56
C LEU A 34 2.88 -1.47 -21.32
N LYS A 35 2.34 -2.58 -20.79
CA LYS A 35 1.65 -2.61 -19.49
C LYS A 35 2.15 -3.75 -18.64
N TYR A 36 2.56 -3.41 -17.43
CA TYR A 36 2.92 -4.28 -16.33
C TYR A 36 1.71 -4.72 -15.51
N LYS A 37 0.71 -3.84 -15.34
CA LYS A 37 -0.46 -4.12 -14.50
C LYS A 37 -1.14 -5.44 -14.84
N GLY A 38 -1.37 -6.25 -13.81
CA GLY A 38 -2.03 -7.54 -13.92
C GLY A 38 -1.10 -8.73 -14.10
N LEU A 39 0.22 -8.51 -14.24
CA LEU A 39 1.22 -9.58 -14.18
C LEU A 39 1.22 -10.27 -12.81
N GLU A 40 1.17 -9.49 -11.72
CA GLU A 40 1.24 -10.07 -10.37
C GLU A 40 0.02 -10.89 -9.97
N LEU A 41 -1.12 -10.62 -10.60
CA LEU A 41 -2.38 -11.36 -10.41
C LEU A 41 -2.50 -12.55 -11.36
N GLY A 42 -1.51 -12.77 -12.25
CA GLY A 42 -1.56 -13.81 -13.28
C GLY A 42 -2.62 -13.57 -14.36
N THR A 43 -3.17 -12.36 -14.43
CA THR A 43 -4.18 -11.97 -15.44
C THR A 43 -3.54 -11.57 -16.77
N ARG A 44 -2.21 -11.46 -16.81
CA ARG A 44 -1.38 -11.16 -17.96
C ARG A 44 -0.11 -12.00 -17.89
N THR A 45 0.43 -12.34 -19.06
CA THR A 45 1.70 -13.07 -19.20
C THR A 45 2.86 -12.12 -19.46
N VAL A 46 4.06 -12.52 -19.05
CA VAL A 46 5.28 -11.75 -19.32
C VAL A 46 5.65 -11.88 -20.80
N THR A 47 5.73 -10.76 -21.51
CA THR A 47 6.30 -10.71 -22.85
C THR A 47 7.80 -10.42 -22.78
N LEU A 48 8.56 -10.82 -23.80
CA LEU A 48 9.99 -10.51 -23.88
C LEU A 48 10.23 -8.99 -23.86
N GLU A 49 9.45 -8.23 -24.62
CA GLU A 49 9.52 -6.76 -24.67
C GLU A 49 9.33 -6.12 -23.29
N LEU A 50 8.41 -6.66 -22.49
CA LEU A 50 8.17 -6.19 -21.12
C LEU A 50 9.31 -6.61 -20.18
N ALA A 51 9.82 -7.83 -20.34
CA ALA A 51 10.96 -8.32 -19.56
C ALA A 51 12.22 -7.48 -19.79
N GLU A 52 12.42 -7.00 -21.01
CA GLU A 52 13.52 -6.10 -21.38
C GLU A 52 13.27 -4.65 -20.95
N ALA A 53 12.03 -4.17 -21.06
CA ALA A 53 11.71 -2.76 -20.77
C ALA A 53 11.59 -2.45 -19.27
N TYR A 54 11.04 -3.37 -18.48
CA TYR A 54 10.74 -3.13 -17.07
C TYR A 54 12.00 -2.82 -16.22
N PRO A 55 13.10 -3.59 -16.30
CA PRO A 55 14.29 -3.33 -15.49
C PRO A 55 14.95 -1.98 -15.76
N LEU A 56 14.79 -1.46 -16.99
CA LEU A 56 15.32 -0.16 -17.39
C LEU A 56 14.69 1.00 -16.61
N ILE A 57 13.53 0.82 -15.97
CA ILE A 57 12.96 1.78 -15.02
C ILE A 57 13.95 2.09 -13.89
N TYR A 58 14.78 1.11 -13.53
CA TYR A 58 15.79 1.21 -12.46
C TYR A 58 17.21 1.34 -13.00
N GLY A 59 17.37 1.55 -14.32
CA GLY A 59 18.69 1.65 -14.94
C GLY A 59 19.44 0.32 -15.05
N ILE A 60 18.72 -0.81 -14.99
CA ILE A 60 19.31 -2.16 -15.00
C ILE A 60 18.96 -2.84 -16.32
N GLU A 61 19.96 -3.45 -16.97
CA GLU A 61 19.74 -4.28 -18.15
C GLU A 61 19.10 -5.63 -17.79
N TYR A 62 18.25 -6.18 -18.65
CA TYR A 62 17.55 -7.44 -18.37
C TYR A 62 18.50 -8.61 -18.02
N CYS A 63 19.65 -8.67 -18.70
CA CYS A 63 20.67 -9.69 -18.45
C CYS A 63 21.25 -9.64 -17.05
N ASP A 64 21.31 -8.45 -16.45
CA ASP A 64 21.75 -8.26 -15.07
C ASP A 64 20.58 -8.44 -14.12
N PHE A 65 19.39 -7.93 -14.46
CA PHE A 65 18.19 -8.05 -13.64
C PHE A 65 17.79 -9.50 -13.36
N LYS A 66 18.02 -10.44 -14.28
CA LYS A 66 17.69 -11.86 -14.07
C LYS A 66 18.64 -12.62 -13.13
N LYS A 67 19.78 -12.04 -12.73
CA LYS A 67 20.75 -12.68 -11.84
C LYS A 67 20.24 -12.63 -10.40
N ASP A 68 20.50 -13.65 -9.60
CA ASP A 68 20.01 -13.66 -8.20
C ASP A 68 20.74 -12.62 -7.33
N GLU A 69 21.94 -12.18 -7.74
CA GLU A 69 22.79 -11.21 -7.03
C GLU A 69 22.45 -9.73 -7.26
N THR A 70 21.53 -9.39 -8.19
CA THR A 70 21.17 -7.98 -8.43
C THR A 70 20.46 -7.42 -7.21
N THR A 71 21.00 -6.33 -6.67
CA THR A 71 20.41 -5.58 -5.56
C THR A 71 19.62 -4.38 -6.06
N PHE A 72 18.89 -3.73 -5.16
CA PHE A 72 18.25 -2.46 -5.45
C PHE A 72 19.32 -1.37 -5.66
N PRO A 73 19.22 -0.55 -6.72
CA PRO A 73 20.09 0.61 -6.89
C PRO A 73 19.74 1.70 -5.86
N GLU A 74 20.68 2.59 -5.57
CA GLU A 74 20.39 3.77 -4.76
C GLU A 74 19.47 4.71 -5.54
N PHE A 75 18.69 5.54 -4.84
CA PHE A 75 17.75 6.47 -5.49
C PHE A 75 18.45 7.39 -6.51
N SER A 76 19.65 7.86 -6.18
CA SER A 76 20.47 8.71 -7.06
C SER A 76 20.97 8.01 -8.32
N GLU A 77 20.95 6.67 -8.36
CA GLU A 77 21.39 5.85 -9.50
C GLU A 77 20.24 5.51 -10.45
N LEU A 78 19.00 5.83 -10.07
CA LEU A 78 17.84 5.63 -10.95
C LEU A 78 17.94 6.52 -12.20
N PRO A 79 17.35 6.11 -13.33
CA PRO A 79 17.15 6.99 -14.48
C PRO A 79 16.44 8.28 -14.09
N GLN A 80 16.85 9.41 -14.67
CA GLN A 80 16.28 10.73 -14.35
C GLN A 80 14.76 10.75 -14.49
N SER A 81 14.21 10.13 -15.54
CA SER A 81 12.76 10.04 -15.75
C SER A 81 12.02 9.34 -14.61
N THR A 82 12.66 8.36 -13.96
CA THR A 82 12.09 7.63 -12.82
C THR A 82 12.21 8.46 -11.54
N GLN A 83 13.35 9.15 -11.35
CA GLN A 83 13.52 10.08 -10.22
C GLN A 83 12.48 11.21 -10.28
N ASP A 84 12.35 11.86 -11.44
CA ASP A 84 11.39 12.93 -11.68
C ASP A 84 9.96 12.45 -11.39
N TYR A 85 9.58 11.28 -11.91
CA TYR A 85 8.27 10.70 -11.63
C TYR A 85 8.02 10.45 -10.13
N ILE A 86 9.02 9.92 -9.41
CA ILE A 86 8.90 9.65 -7.97
C ILE A 86 8.82 10.94 -7.15
N ASN A 87 9.51 12.00 -7.56
CA ASN A 87 9.53 13.29 -6.88
C ASN A 87 8.28 14.14 -7.18
N ASP A 88 7.79 14.10 -8.42
CA ASP A 88 6.67 14.92 -8.89
C ASP A 88 5.30 14.31 -8.57
N ARG A 89 5.25 13.05 -8.12
CA ARG A 89 3.99 12.44 -7.73
C ARG A 89 3.42 13.13 -6.49
N PRO A 90 2.09 13.29 -6.40
CA PRO A 90 1.45 13.75 -5.17
C PRO A 90 1.87 12.87 -3.97
N GLU A 91 2.20 13.49 -2.85
CA GLU A 91 2.42 12.78 -1.57
C GLU A 91 1.27 11.78 -1.34
N GLY A 92 1.61 10.50 -1.15
CA GLY A 92 0.63 9.42 -0.94
C GLY A 92 0.26 8.57 -2.16
N ALA A 93 0.72 8.90 -3.38
CA ALA A 93 0.46 8.06 -4.57
C ALA A 93 1.13 6.68 -4.47
N GLY A 94 2.31 6.61 -3.84
CA GLY A 94 3.07 5.37 -3.62
C GLY A 94 2.70 4.60 -2.33
N ASP A 95 1.87 5.14 -1.45
CA ASP A 95 1.60 4.51 -0.14
C ASP A 95 0.56 3.39 -0.20
N THR A 96 0.01 3.09 -1.38
CA THR A 96 -0.86 1.91 -1.59
C THR A 96 -0.09 0.69 -2.11
N VAL A 97 1.22 0.83 -2.27
CA VAL A 97 2.07 -0.06 -3.04
C VAL A 97 2.64 -1.17 -2.17
N GLY A 98 2.02 -2.35 -2.27
CA GLY A 98 2.51 -3.59 -1.65
C GLY A 98 2.73 -3.50 -0.16
N LEU A 99 1.77 -2.91 0.53
CA LEU A 99 1.68 -2.97 1.97
C LEU A 99 1.47 -4.44 2.44
N LYS A 100 2.57 -5.20 2.52
CA LYS A 100 2.68 -6.27 3.54
C LYS A 100 2.39 -5.68 4.93
N GLY A 101 2.70 -4.40 5.15
CA GLY A 101 2.39 -3.64 6.37
C GLY A 101 0.97 -3.05 6.47
N SER A 102 0.04 -3.35 5.54
CA SER A 102 -1.39 -3.00 5.68
C SER A 102 -2.33 -4.18 5.63
N LYS A 103 -1.78 -5.38 5.81
CA LYS A 103 -2.61 -6.50 6.24
C LYS A 103 -3.38 -6.05 7.49
N ASN A 104 -4.65 -6.44 7.54
CA ASN A 104 -5.55 -6.13 8.65
C ASN A 104 -5.81 -4.65 8.97
N MET A 105 -5.57 -3.70 8.05
CA MET A 105 -6.01 -2.29 8.20
C MET A 105 -7.45 -2.19 8.73
N ALA A 106 -8.38 -2.96 8.14
CA ALA A 106 -9.78 -3.01 8.59
C ALA A 106 -9.92 -3.42 10.06
N SER A 107 -9.14 -4.39 10.53
CA SER A 107 -9.17 -4.86 11.92
C SER A 107 -8.64 -3.80 12.89
N TYR A 108 -7.56 -3.12 12.53
CA TYR A 108 -7.01 -2.03 13.33
C TYR A 108 -7.96 -0.83 13.39
N VAL A 109 -8.63 -0.50 12.29
CA VAL A 109 -9.68 0.52 12.26
C VAL A 109 -10.86 0.14 13.15
N VAL A 110 -11.33 -1.12 13.11
CA VAL A 110 -12.39 -1.60 14.03
C VAL A 110 -12.01 -1.40 15.49
N ARG A 111 -10.76 -1.69 15.85
CA ARG A 111 -10.24 -1.46 17.21
C ARG A 111 -10.20 0.04 17.56
N ALA A 112 -9.78 0.90 16.63
CA ALA A 112 -9.66 2.34 16.86
C ALA A 112 -11.02 3.02 17.07
N ILE A 113 -12.06 2.60 16.34
CA ILE A 113 -13.40 3.21 16.42
C ILE A 113 -14.34 2.49 17.39
N LYS A 114 -13.85 1.52 18.16
CA LYS A 114 -14.70 0.62 18.98
C LYS A 114 -15.61 1.36 19.96
N ASP A 115 -15.16 2.51 20.46
CA ASP A 115 -15.85 3.31 21.47
C ASP A 115 -16.63 4.50 20.84
N TYR A 116 -16.64 4.63 19.51
CA TYR A 116 -17.37 5.69 18.84
C TYR A 116 -18.87 5.40 18.90
N PRO A 117 -19.70 6.28 19.49
CA PRO A 117 -21.13 6.06 19.56
C PRO A 117 -21.77 6.17 18.17
N VAL A 118 -22.92 5.52 18.00
CA VAL A 118 -23.73 5.68 16.78
C VAL A 118 -24.05 7.15 16.58
N GLY A 119 -23.79 7.62 15.36
CA GLY A 119 -23.95 9.01 14.98
C GLY A 119 -22.73 9.90 15.20
N TYR A 120 -21.66 9.39 15.81
CA TYR A 120 -20.38 10.10 15.91
C TYR A 120 -19.84 10.43 14.53
N GLU A 121 -19.36 11.67 14.36
CA GLU A 121 -18.81 12.17 13.10
C GLU A 121 -17.30 12.39 13.23
N PHE A 122 -16.55 11.94 12.23
CA PHE A 122 -15.09 11.98 12.24
C PHE A 122 -14.50 12.05 10.83
N LEU A 123 -13.20 12.37 10.74
CA LEU A 123 -12.40 12.36 9.52
C LEU A 123 -11.50 11.12 9.46
N ASN A 124 -11.18 10.64 8.26
CA ASN A 124 -10.25 9.51 8.10
C ASN A 124 -8.91 9.75 8.82
N VAL A 125 -8.39 10.98 8.75
CA VAL A 125 -7.11 11.35 9.37
C VAL A 125 -7.14 11.18 10.90
N GLU A 126 -8.29 11.39 11.53
CA GLU A 126 -8.43 11.22 12.98
C GLU A 126 -8.33 9.74 13.36
N VAL A 127 -8.87 8.84 12.53
CA VAL A 127 -8.74 7.39 12.75
C VAL A 127 -7.34 6.89 12.42
N LEU A 128 -6.74 7.38 11.34
CA LEU A 128 -5.40 6.98 10.88
C LEU A 128 -4.33 7.29 11.93
N LYS A 129 -4.43 8.44 12.62
CA LYS A 129 -3.51 8.83 13.71
C LYS A 129 -3.49 7.83 14.89
N GLU A 130 -4.57 7.09 15.10
CA GLU A 130 -4.69 6.10 16.18
C GLU A 130 -4.13 4.71 15.78
N LEU A 131 -3.74 4.53 14.51
CA LEU A 131 -3.22 3.25 14.04
C LEU A 131 -1.71 3.14 14.28
N PRO A 132 -1.16 1.92 14.45
CA PRO A 132 0.29 1.75 14.53
C PRO A 132 0.95 1.98 13.17
N SER A 133 2.23 2.35 13.16
CA SER A 133 3.03 2.35 11.93
C SER A 133 3.13 0.95 11.32
N PRO A 134 3.04 0.80 9.98
CA PRO A 134 2.92 1.85 8.97
C PRO A 134 1.48 2.25 8.61
N LEU A 135 0.45 1.71 9.29
CA LEU A 135 -0.96 1.95 8.97
C LEU A 135 -1.36 3.43 9.13
N ASN A 136 -0.75 4.14 10.08
CA ASN A 136 -0.99 5.57 10.28
C ASN A 136 -0.52 6.45 9.12
N GLN A 137 0.35 5.94 8.25
CA GLN A 137 0.84 6.65 7.06
C GLN A 137 -0.09 6.48 5.85
N ALA A 138 -1.15 5.66 5.96
CA ALA A 138 -2.07 5.48 4.85
C ALA A 138 -2.85 6.77 4.55
N SER A 139 -3.08 7.05 3.26
CA SER A 139 -3.84 8.24 2.82
C SER A 139 -5.35 8.10 2.96
N SER A 140 -5.87 6.88 3.06
CA SER A 140 -7.31 6.62 3.13
C SER A 140 -7.67 5.27 3.75
N ILE A 141 -8.92 5.16 4.22
CA ILE A 141 -9.51 3.92 4.76
C ILE A 141 -10.62 3.44 3.80
N SER A 142 -10.57 2.16 3.42
CA SER A 142 -11.61 1.53 2.59
C SER A 142 -12.81 1.06 3.41
N TRP A 143 -13.81 1.93 3.57
CA TRP A 143 -15.01 1.66 4.37
C TRP A 143 -16.06 0.71 3.75
N LYS A 144 -15.99 0.46 2.44
CA LYS A 144 -17.05 -0.29 1.72
C LYS A 144 -16.86 -1.81 1.73
N ASN A 145 -15.76 -2.30 2.29
CA ASN A 145 -15.31 -3.67 2.15
C ASN A 145 -15.01 -4.33 3.52
N GLY A 146 -15.08 -5.66 3.57
CA GLY A 146 -14.64 -6.45 4.72
C GLY A 146 -15.34 -6.10 6.04
N LEU A 147 -14.57 -6.07 7.13
CA LEU A 147 -15.05 -5.81 8.49
C LEU A 147 -15.66 -4.41 8.69
N LEU A 148 -15.29 -3.45 7.83
CA LEU A 148 -15.77 -2.07 7.93
C LEU A 148 -17.10 -1.84 7.21
N LYS A 149 -17.52 -2.80 6.37
CA LYS A 149 -18.70 -2.67 5.53
C LYS A 149 -19.93 -2.42 6.39
N GLY A 150 -20.56 -1.26 6.18
CA GLY A 150 -21.80 -0.87 6.85
C GLY A 150 -21.62 -0.25 8.23
N LEU A 151 -20.39 -0.16 8.77
CA LEU A 151 -20.18 0.50 10.06
C LEU A 151 -20.35 2.01 9.97
N VAL A 152 -19.95 2.61 8.85
CA VAL A 152 -19.95 4.07 8.68
C VAL A 152 -20.45 4.47 7.30
N LYS A 153 -20.83 5.74 7.17
CA LYS A 153 -21.26 6.35 5.92
C LYS A 153 -20.54 7.67 5.69
N SER A 154 -20.10 7.88 4.44
CA SER A 154 -19.66 9.21 3.99
C SER A 154 -20.87 10.15 3.96
N MET A 155 -20.73 11.29 4.62
CA MET A 155 -21.78 12.31 4.68
C MET A 155 -21.80 13.23 3.45
N ASN A 156 -20.86 13.06 2.51
CA ASN A 156 -20.62 13.97 1.37
C ASN A 156 -20.42 15.44 1.82
N LYS A 157 -20.02 15.63 3.08
CA LYS A 157 -19.66 16.91 3.68
C LYS A 157 -18.16 16.91 3.93
N TYR A 158 -17.57 18.10 3.95
CA TYR A 158 -16.14 18.28 4.15
C TYR A 158 -15.90 19.18 5.36
N LYS A 159 -14.81 18.90 6.09
CA LYS A 159 -14.29 19.74 7.16
C LYS A 159 -12.84 20.07 6.84
N THR A 160 -12.42 21.31 7.10
CA THR A 160 -11.01 21.70 7.02
C THR A 160 -10.30 21.26 8.29
N TYR A 161 -9.07 20.75 8.14
CA TYR A 161 -8.18 20.40 9.23
C TYR A 161 -6.75 20.82 8.88
N GLU A 162 -5.90 21.06 9.87
CA GLU A 162 -4.48 21.31 9.66
C GLU A 162 -3.73 19.97 9.64
N ASP A 163 -2.84 19.80 8.67
CA ASP A 163 -1.94 18.66 8.64
C ASP A 163 -0.73 18.84 9.57
N GLU A 164 0.20 17.89 9.52
CA GLU A 164 1.38 17.89 10.40
C GLU A 164 2.33 19.07 10.14
N ASN A 165 2.21 19.72 8.98
CA ASN A 165 2.97 20.90 8.60
C ASN A 165 2.20 22.22 8.84
N GLY A 166 0.98 22.14 9.39
CA GLY A 166 0.11 23.30 9.61
C GLY A 166 -0.63 23.76 8.36
N GLU A 167 -0.60 22.99 7.27
CA GLU A 167 -1.26 23.36 6.01
C GLU A 167 -2.75 22.97 6.05
N PRO A 168 -3.66 23.85 5.58
CA PRO A 168 -5.09 23.58 5.59
C PRO A 168 -5.47 22.54 4.53
N LYS A 169 -5.92 21.37 5.00
CA LYS A 169 -6.44 20.28 4.16
C LYS A 169 -7.95 20.08 4.35
N ARG A 170 -8.60 19.52 3.33
CA ARG A 170 -10.03 19.17 3.37
C ARG A 170 -10.20 17.67 3.56
N GLY A 171 -10.99 17.27 4.55
CA GLY A 171 -11.35 15.87 4.81
C GLY A 171 -12.84 15.64 4.64
N ILE A 172 -13.22 14.45 4.15
CA ILE A 172 -14.62 14.00 4.10
C ILE A 172 -15.05 13.61 5.51
N ILE A 173 -16.24 14.04 5.91
CA ILE A 173 -16.88 13.65 7.17
C ILE A 173 -17.54 12.28 7.01
N TYR A 174 -17.20 11.36 7.90
CA TYR A 174 -17.82 10.05 8.06
C TYR A 174 -18.68 10.04 9.32
N LYS A 175 -19.76 9.26 9.29
CA LYS A 175 -20.66 9.08 10.42
C LYS A 175 -20.81 7.60 10.75
N VAL A 176 -20.69 7.25 12.03
CA VAL A 176 -20.97 5.90 12.53
C VAL A 176 -22.45 5.58 12.36
N LEU A 177 -22.76 4.52 11.61
CA LEU A 177 -24.11 4.01 11.40
C LEU A 177 -24.43 2.86 12.36
N ASN A 178 -23.47 1.96 12.56
CA ASN A 178 -23.64 0.77 13.38
C ASN A 178 -22.50 0.71 14.41
N PRO A 179 -22.79 0.29 15.66
CA PRO A 179 -21.76 0.14 16.67
C PRO A 179 -20.82 -1.02 16.31
N VAL A 180 -19.59 -0.96 16.79
CA VAL A 180 -18.68 -2.12 16.75
C VAL A 180 -19.18 -3.14 17.75
N THR A 181 -19.69 -4.29 17.27
CA THR A 181 -20.16 -5.37 18.15
C THR A 181 -18.97 -6.11 18.77
N ALA A 182 -19.19 -6.77 19.91
CA ALA A 182 -18.17 -7.60 20.55
C ALA A 182 -17.64 -8.70 19.61
N GLU A 183 -18.53 -9.34 18.84
CA GLU A 183 -18.16 -10.35 17.84
C GLU A 183 -17.25 -9.77 16.74
N LEU A 184 -17.57 -8.56 16.27
CA LEU A 184 -16.77 -7.90 15.25
C LEU A 184 -15.39 -7.49 15.79
N LEU A 185 -15.34 -6.99 17.03
CA LEU A 185 -14.10 -6.67 17.71
C LEU A 185 -13.24 -7.91 17.94
N GLU A 186 -13.84 -9.02 18.35
CA GLU A 186 -13.13 -10.30 18.54
C GLU A 186 -12.51 -10.80 17.23
N LYS A 187 -13.28 -10.77 16.13
CA LYS A 187 -12.76 -11.10 14.79
C LYS A 187 -11.59 -10.20 14.38
N ALA A 188 -11.71 -8.91 14.63
CA ALA A 188 -10.64 -7.95 14.35
C ALA A 188 -9.37 -8.25 15.17
N MET A 189 -9.51 -8.50 16.48
CA MET A 189 -8.38 -8.80 17.35
C MET A 189 -7.69 -10.12 16.98
N LYS A 190 -8.45 -11.15 16.63
CA LYS A 190 -7.90 -12.43 16.16
C LYS A 190 -7.07 -12.29 14.88
N ASN A 191 -7.51 -11.44 13.95
CA ASN A 191 -6.77 -11.16 12.72
C ASN A 191 -5.43 -10.46 13.02
N ILE A 192 -5.43 -9.47 13.92
CA ILE A 192 -4.23 -8.74 14.36
C ILE A 192 -3.24 -9.68 15.07
N GLU A 193 -3.73 -10.57 15.94
CA GLU A 193 -2.88 -11.51 16.67
C GLU A 193 -2.24 -12.54 15.74
N LYS A 194 -3.00 -13.07 14.78
CA LYS A 194 -2.49 -13.99 13.76
C LYS A 194 -1.33 -13.38 12.97
N GLU A 195 -1.46 -12.12 12.58
CA GLU A 195 -0.41 -11.39 11.88
C GLU A 195 0.86 -11.22 12.73
N ARG A 196 0.73 -10.80 13.99
CA ARG A 196 1.88 -10.72 14.92
C ARG A 196 2.60 -12.05 15.10
N LEU A 197 1.86 -13.16 15.11
CA LEU A 197 2.43 -14.51 15.21
C LEU A 197 3.12 -14.96 13.92
N GLU A 198 2.62 -14.54 12.76
CA GLU A 198 3.27 -14.79 11.46
C GLU A 198 4.56 -13.98 11.31
N GLU A 199 4.56 -12.70 11.72
CA GLU A 199 5.74 -11.82 11.69
C GLU A 199 6.88 -12.36 12.57
N LYS A 200 6.56 -12.82 13.79
CA LYS A 200 7.53 -13.45 14.72
C LYS A 200 8.13 -14.75 14.19
N LYS A 201 7.44 -15.47 13.30
CA LYS A 201 7.97 -16.70 12.69
C LYS A 201 8.89 -16.43 11.50
N THR A 202 8.78 -15.25 10.90
CA THR A 202 9.58 -14.82 9.74
C THR A 202 10.78 -13.94 10.11
N GLY A 203 10.78 -13.31 11.28
CA GLY A 203 11.96 -12.65 11.86
C GLY A 203 12.67 -13.60 12.83
N GLY A 204 13.77 -14.20 12.40
CA GLY A 204 14.65 -14.99 13.28
C GLY A 204 15.14 -14.17 14.47
N ASP A 205 15.38 -14.87 15.57
CA ASP A 205 15.82 -14.32 16.86
C ASP A 205 16.94 -13.28 16.72
N PRO A 206 16.96 -12.23 17.58
CA PRO A 206 18.17 -11.44 17.74
C PRO A 206 19.25 -12.39 18.29
N VAL A 207 20.32 -12.55 17.52
CA VAL A 207 21.55 -13.16 18.02
C VAL A 207 22.09 -12.22 19.09
N ASP A 208 22.00 -12.65 20.36
CA ASP A 208 22.81 -12.14 21.47
C ASP A 208 24.32 -12.32 21.17
#